data_AF-A0AAV9W7S7-F1
#
_entry.id   AF-A0AAV9W7S7-F1
#
_cell.length_a   1.000
_cell.length_b   1.000
_cell.length_c   1.000
_cell.angle_alpha   90.00
_cell.angle_beta   90.00
_cell.angle_gamma   90.00
#
_symmetry.space_group_name_H-M   'P 1'
#
loop_
_entity.id
_entity.type
_entity.pdbx_description
1 polymer ?
#
loop_
_entity_poly.entity_id
_entity_poly.type
_entity_poly.pdbx_seq_one_letter_code
_entity_poly.pdbx_strand_id
1 'polypeptide(L)'
;MFQAIPSYLPSSFAMYFVMFGMAEFLKASVSLSKALTYFSLAGLLGWPFCLALVVPQLLLWVFENGRTTGVVGTVQRLAWGVTMPLIVLISVIGVDSLAYRKLVFVPLNIVLYNVFGGSERGPDLYGTEPWWYYFANLSLNFNAMAAVAFASIFPLVTALAVMPAGITKRQFVLLLPFYLWLGIFSLQPHKEERFMYPAYPALCINAAMSMNWLKDFIHFFAVKLKIEPKAASALGTAMVAVVLLLSAVISTSRTIAITTAYSAPKNIYRSDQNISGNVCFGKEWYRFPSSYFLPAGARPRFIKSAFAGLLPGTFAESNTPFRDGTWKIPENMNDLNQEDYSKYVPIDQCDYLVDSYFSGREDYTGSSEPNYILDTENWEPVACRRFLDAAQTPFLSRALWIPNIVYRDQRVWGEYCILKKKMQKKEVVT
;
A
#
# COMPACT_ATOMS: atom_id res chain seq x y z
N MET A 1 -8.12 -4.43 1.39
CA MET A 1 -8.01 -3.62 2.64
C MET A 1 -7.15 -4.25 3.73
N PHE A 2 -7.29 -5.56 4.05
CA PHE A 2 -6.60 -6.17 5.20
C PHE A 2 -5.07 -6.04 5.20
N GLN A 3 -4.42 -5.94 4.04
CA GLN A 3 -2.97 -5.71 3.94
C GLN A 3 -2.56 -4.23 3.94
N ALA A 4 -3.41 -3.37 3.40
CA ALA A 4 -3.21 -1.92 3.36
C ALA A 4 -3.34 -1.27 4.73
N ILE A 5 -4.10 -1.88 5.63
CA ILE A 5 -4.32 -1.40 7.01
C ILE A 5 -3.02 -1.49 7.83
N PRO A 6 -2.37 -2.67 7.96
CA PRO A 6 -1.18 -2.84 8.80
C PRO A 6 0.15 -2.57 8.06
N SER A 7 0.17 -1.99 6.86
CA SER A 7 1.41 -1.80 6.11
C SER A 7 2.32 -0.70 6.66
N TYR A 8 1.87 0.10 7.65
CA TYR A 8 2.63 1.22 8.24
C TYR A 8 3.21 2.18 7.18
N LEU A 9 2.52 2.33 6.05
CA LEU A 9 2.91 3.21 4.96
C LEU A 9 2.21 4.57 5.07
N PRO A 10 2.81 5.66 4.56
CA PRO A 10 2.14 6.95 4.51
C PRO A 10 0.82 6.91 3.73
N SER A 11 0.71 6.05 2.71
CA SER A 11 -0.53 5.84 1.96
C SER A 11 -1.62 5.12 2.77
N SER A 12 -1.24 4.24 3.71
CA SER A 12 -2.16 3.62 4.68
C SER A 12 -2.72 4.64 5.66
N PHE A 13 -1.86 5.51 6.18
CA PHE A 13 -2.27 6.62 7.03
C PHE A 13 -3.24 7.56 6.27
N ALA A 14 -2.86 7.96 5.05
CA ALA A 14 -3.70 8.78 4.19
C ALA A 14 -5.06 8.13 3.90
N MET A 15 -5.11 6.82 3.65
CA MET A 15 -6.36 6.07 3.45
C MET A 15 -7.35 6.25 4.61
N TYR A 16 -6.90 6.14 5.87
CA TYR A 16 -7.77 6.32 7.02
C TYR A 16 -8.35 7.74 7.11
N PHE A 17 -7.51 8.75 6.91
CA PHE A 17 -7.94 10.14 7.00
C PHE A 17 -8.78 10.58 5.79
N VAL A 18 -8.51 10.07 4.60
CA VAL A 18 -9.42 10.20 3.44
C VAL A 18 -10.78 9.59 3.77
N MET A 19 -10.82 8.39 4.36
CA MET A 19 -12.07 7.74 4.77
C MET A 19 -12.87 8.62 5.75
N PHE A 20 -12.22 9.22 6.75
CA PHE A 20 -12.88 10.15 7.68
C PHE A 20 -13.37 11.42 7.00
N GLY A 21 -12.57 12.00 6.09
CA GLY A 21 -12.97 13.16 5.29
C GLY A 21 -14.18 12.87 4.40
N MET A 22 -14.17 11.74 3.70
CA MET A 22 -15.30 11.29 2.88
C MET A 22 -16.55 11.03 3.74
N ALA A 23 -16.40 10.47 4.94
CA ALA A 23 -17.51 10.25 5.86
C ALA A 23 -18.19 11.56 6.30
N GLU A 24 -17.45 12.65 6.48
CA GLU A 24 -18.05 13.98 6.72
C GLU A 24 -18.89 14.44 5.53
N PHE A 25 -18.42 14.21 4.29
CA PHE A 25 -19.17 14.49 3.07
C PHE A 25 -20.31 13.51 2.79
N LEU A 26 -20.54 12.49 3.62
CA LEU A 26 -21.73 11.62 3.60
C LEU A 26 -22.83 12.08 4.56
N LYS A 27 -22.55 12.96 5.52
CA LYS A 27 -23.53 13.47 6.49
C LYS A 27 -24.50 14.49 5.89
N ALA A 28 -25.74 14.52 6.35
CA ALA A 28 -26.72 15.52 5.91
C ALA A 28 -26.20 16.96 6.07
N SER A 29 -25.58 17.26 7.20
CA SER A 29 -24.89 18.52 7.47
C SER A 29 -23.37 18.33 7.42
N VAL A 30 -22.74 18.85 6.37
CA VAL A 30 -21.28 18.75 6.18
C VAL A 30 -20.56 19.76 7.08
N SER A 31 -19.70 19.27 7.98
CA SER A 31 -18.75 20.13 8.69
C SER A 31 -17.50 20.31 7.84
N LEU A 32 -17.44 21.42 7.08
CA LEU A 32 -16.33 21.69 6.16
C LEU A 32 -14.98 21.68 6.89
N SER A 33 -14.89 22.34 8.05
CA SER A 33 -13.65 22.39 8.83
C SER A 33 -13.15 20.99 9.21
N LYS A 34 -14.03 20.10 9.69
CA LYS A 34 -13.65 18.71 10.01
C LYS A 34 -13.22 17.94 8.78
N ALA A 35 -13.97 18.04 7.68
CA ALA A 35 -13.64 17.35 6.44
C ALA A 35 -12.27 17.78 5.90
N LEU A 36 -12.03 19.09 5.81
CA LEU A 36 -10.75 19.64 5.36
C LEU A 36 -9.61 19.32 6.33
N THR A 37 -9.87 19.27 7.64
CA THR A 37 -8.88 18.83 8.62
C THR A 37 -8.45 17.39 8.36
N TYR A 38 -9.39 16.46 8.15
CA TYR A 38 -9.04 15.08 7.83
C TYR A 38 -8.26 14.96 6.52
N PHE A 39 -8.71 15.62 5.45
CA PHE A 39 -7.94 15.61 4.19
C PHE A 39 -6.55 16.26 4.36
N SER A 40 -6.42 17.32 5.16
CA SER A 40 -5.13 17.94 5.47
C SER A 40 -4.21 17.01 6.26
N LEU A 41 -4.73 16.24 7.22
CA LEU A 41 -3.96 15.21 7.92
C LEU A 41 -3.51 14.12 6.93
N ALA A 42 -4.41 13.68 6.04
CA ALA A 42 -4.09 12.71 5.00
C ALA A 42 -2.97 13.18 4.08
N GLY A 43 -3.04 14.43 3.59
CA GLY A 43 -2.10 14.98 2.63
C GLY A 43 -0.78 15.46 3.23
N LEU A 44 -0.85 16.14 4.38
CA LEU A 44 0.31 16.81 4.98
C LEU A 44 1.16 15.87 5.85
N LEU A 45 0.55 14.88 6.52
CA LEU A 45 1.30 13.87 7.30
C LEU A 45 1.43 12.52 6.57
N GLY A 46 0.44 12.16 5.76
CA GLY A 46 0.45 10.92 4.99
C GLY A 46 1.12 11.11 3.62
N TRP A 47 0.33 11.49 2.63
CA TRP A 47 0.80 11.57 1.25
C TRP A 47 0.10 12.70 0.47
N PRO A 48 0.82 13.76 0.05
CA PRO A 48 0.21 15.01 -0.41
C PRO A 48 -0.73 14.86 -1.61
N PHE A 49 -0.49 13.91 -2.50
CA PHE A 49 -1.31 13.71 -3.69
C PHE A 49 -2.76 13.35 -3.36
N CYS A 50 -3.02 12.72 -2.20
CA CYS A 50 -4.38 12.35 -1.81
C CYS A 50 -5.31 13.54 -1.59
N LEU A 51 -4.79 14.77 -1.51
CA LEU A 51 -5.61 15.99 -1.51
C LEU A 51 -6.42 16.15 -2.80
N ALA A 52 -6.03 15.53 -3.90
CA ALA A 52 -6.85 15.48 -5.11
C ALA A 52 -8.23 14.84 -4.86
N LEU A 53 -8.32 13.91 -3.90
CA LEU A 53 -9.54 13.15 -3.61
C LEU A 53 -10.69 13.98 -3.02
N VAL A 54 -10.41 15.15 -2.41
CA VAL A 54 -11.46 16.03 -1.87
C VAL A 54 -12.03 16.99 -2.92
N VAL A 55 -11.32 17.18 -4.03
CA VAL A 55 -11.64 18.21 -5.03
C VAL A 55 -13.09 18.07 -5.54
N PRO A 56 -13.59 16.89 -5.95
CA PRO A 56 -14.97 16.78 -6.43
C PRO A 56 -16.01 17.24 -5.39
N GLN A 57 -15.88 16.77 -4.16
CA GLN A 57 -16.80 17.08 -3.06
C GLN A 57 -16.75 18.56 -2.67
N LEU A 58 -15.54 19.13 -2.64
CA LEU A 58 -15.33 20.53 -2.31
C LEU A 58 -15.95 21.44 -3.37
N LEU A 59 -15.80 21.13 -4.66
CA LEU A 59 -16.41 21.90 -5.75
C LEU A 59 -17.94 21.90 -5.65
N LEU A 60 -18.56 20.75 -5.39
CA LEU A 60 -20.01 20.68 -5.17
C LEU A 60 -20.43 21.50 -3.95
N TRP A 61 -19.71 21.36 -2.84
CA TRP A 61 -19.99 22.09 -1.61
C TRP A 61 -19.92 23.61 -1.83
N VAL A 62 -18.88 24.10 -2.54
CA VAL A 62 -18.72 25.52 -2.88
C VAL A 62 -19.86 25.99 -3.79
N PHE A 63 -20.25 25.21 -4.79
CA PHE A 63 -21.34 25.55 -5.69
C PHE A 63 -22.70 25.66 -4.98
N GLU A 64 -23.02 24.70 -4.11
CA GLU A 64 -24.27 24.68 -3.35
C GLU A 64 -24.31 25.81 -2.30
N ASN A 65 -23.19 26.06 -1.60
CA ASN A 65 -23.09 27.16 -0.64
C ASN A 65 -23.11 28.52 -1.33
N GLY A 66 -22.49 28.67 -2.50
CA GLY A 66 -22.50 29.89 -3.29
C GLY A 66 -23.90 30.30 -3.72
N ARG A 67 -24.74 29.30 -4.08
CA ARG A 67 -26.16 29.54 -4.40
C ARG A 67 -27.02 29.91 -3.19
N THR A 68 -26.73 29.34 -2.02
CA THR A 68 -27.59 29.49 -0.83
C THR A 68 -27.19 30.67 0.06
N THR A 69 -25.90 30.94 0.19
CA THR A 69 -25.34 31.96 1.09
C THR A 69 -24.63 33.10 0.36
N GLY A 70 -24.58 33.05 -0.97
CA GLY A 70 -23.83 33.99 -1.79
C GLY A 70 -22.32 33.76 -1.73
N VAL A 71 -21.60 34.55 -2.52
CA VAL A 71 -20.13 34.46 -2.63
C VAL A 71 -19.46 34.82 -1.31
N VAL A 72 -19.89 35.91 -0.66
CA VAL A 72 -19.29 36.39 0.59
C VAL A 72 -19.43 35.36 1.72
N GLY A 73 -20.63 34.80 1.91
CA GLY A 73 -20.86 33.77 2.93
C GLY A 73 -20.07 32.48 2.67
N THR A 74 -19.93 32.10 1.40
CA THR A 74 -19.12 30.93 1.00
C THR A 74 -17.64 31.16 1.30
N VAL A 75 -17.09 32.33 0.95
CA VAL A 75 -15.70 32.71 1.25
C VAL A 75 -15.45 32.72 2.75
N GLN A 76 -16.36 33.29 3.55
CA GLN A 76 -16.24 33.28 5.01
C GLN A 76 -16.21 31.86 5.57
N ARG A 77 -17.11 30.97 5.12
CA ARG A 77 -17.13 29.57 5.56
C ARG A 77 -15.88 28.80 5.13
N LEU A 78 -15.34 29.07 3.93
CA LEU A 78 -14.06 28.51 3.48
C LEU A 78 -12.90 28.99 4.36
N ALA A 79 -12.84 30.29 4.67
CA ALA A 79 -11.81 30.87 5.54
C ALA A 79 -11.81 30.22 6.93
N TRP A 80 -12.99 30.00 7.52
CA TRP A 80 -13.13 29.24 8.77
C TRP A 80 -12.81 27.75 8.61
N GLY A 81 -13.14 27.18 7.44
CA GLY A 81 -12.86 25.78 7.12
C GLY A 81 -11.36 25.47 7.08
N VAL A 82 -10.54 26.39 6.59
CA VAL A 82 -9.09 26.20 6.42
C VAL A 82 -8.26 26.50 7.68
N THR A 83 -8.84 27.09 8.72
CA THR A 83 -8.11 27.42 9.95
C THR A 83 -7.41 26.21 10.58
N MET A 84 -8.10 25.08 10.72
CA MET A 84 -7.51 23.85 11.26
C MET A 84 -6.46 23.21 10.33
N PRO A 85 -6.70 23.08 9.01
CA PRO A 85 -5.66 22.72 8.05
C PRO A 85 -4.39 23.58 8.14
N LEU A 86 -4.50 24.89 8.37
CA LEU A 86 -3.34 25.77 8.55
C LEU A 86 -2.57 25.45 9.83
N ILE A 87 -3.26 25.12 10.92
CA ILE A 87 -2.62 24.67 12.17
C ILE A 87 -1.88 23.35 11.94
N VAL A 88 -2.49 22.39 11.22
CA VAL A 88 -1.82 21.13 10.85
C VAL A 88 -0.57 21.42 10.02
N LEU A 89 -0.67 22.29 9.01
CA LEU A 89 0.45 22.69 8.16
C LEU A 89 1.60 23.29 8.96
N ILE A 90 1.31 24.27 9.81
CA ILE A 90 2.33 24.92 10.67
C ILE A 90 2.96 23.89 11.61
N SER A 91 2.17 22.97 12.16
CA SER A 91 2.67 21.93 13.07
C SER A 91 3.61 20.96 12.35
N VAL A 92 3.25 20.51 11.14
CA VAL A 92 4.08 19.63 10.32
C VAL A 92 5.39 20.32 9.94
N ILE A 93 5.32 21.56 9.42
CA ILE A 93 6.53 22.33 9.09
C ILE A 93 7.41 22.52 10.33
N GLY A 94 6.81 22.83 11.49
CA GLY A 94 7.53 23.00 12.74
C GLY A 94 8.26 21.72 13.18
N VAL A 95 7.54 20.59 13.25
CA VAL A 95 8.09 19.29 13.67
C VAL A 95 9.18 18.82 12.71
N ASP A 96 8.91 18.85 11.40
CA ASP A 96 9.88 18.45 10.38
C ASP A 96 11.12 19.36 10.44
N SER A 97 10.94 20.67 10.55
CA SER A 97 12.06 21.61 10.59
C SER A 97 12.92 21.46 11.84
N LEU A 98 12.30 21.11 12.98
CA LEU A 98 13.02 20.75 14.20
C LEU A 98 13.80 19.44 14.03
N ALA A 99 13.20 18.42 13.43
CA ALA A 99 13.84 17.13 13.18
C ALA A 99 15.02 17.25 12.19
N TYR A 100 14.83 17.96 11.08
CA TYR A 100 15.84 18.18 10.05
C TYR A 100 16.83 19.31 10.35
N ARG A 101 16.61 20.06 11.45
CA ARG A 101 17.39 21.25 11.85
C ARG A 101 17.49 22.35 10.78
N LYS A 102 16.51 22.42 9.87
CA LYS A 102 16.41 23.44 8.83
C LYS A 102 14.96 23.66 8.49
N LEU A 103 14.58 24.88 8.10
CA LEU A 103 13.23 25.13 7.60
C LEU A 103 12.99 24.28 6.35
N VAL A 104 12.03 23.37 6.43
CA VAL A 104 11.70 22.44 5.34
C VAL A 104 10.20 22.26 5.25
N PHE A 105 9.72 22.19 4.02
CA PHE A 105 8.32 21.88 3.74
C PHE A 105 8.24 20.55 3.01
N VAL A 106 8.26 19.45 3.77
CA VAL A 106 8.41 18.08 3.23
C VAL A 106 7.30 17.72 2.23
N PRO A 107 6.00 17.94 2.51
CA PRO A 107 4.95 17.63 1.55
C PRO A 107 5.09 18.38 0.22
N LEU A 108 5.55 19.64 0.25
CA LEU A 108 5.79 20.41 -0.97
C LEU A 108 7.00 19.87 -1.73
N ASN A 109 8.10 19.55 -1.04
CA ASN A 109 9.30 18.99 -1.67
C ASN A 109 9.01 17.67 -2.40
N ILE A 110 8.15 16.82 -1.83
CA ILE A 110 7.70 15.57 -2.46
C ILE A 110 6.94 15.86 -3.77
N VAL A 111 6.07 16.86 -3.78
CA VAL A 111 5.31 17.25 -4.98
C VAL A 111 6.25 17.85 -6.03
N LEU A 112 7.15 18.75 -5.63
CA LEU A 112 8.13 19.36 -6.52
C LEU A 112 9.04 18.31 -7.17
N TYR A 113 9.52 17.33 -6.40
CA TYR A 113 10.36 16.27 -6.92
C TYR A 113 9.61 15.35 -7.90
N ASN A 114 8.42 14.87 -7.55
CA ASN A 114 7.73 13.85 -8.36
C ASN A 114 6.95 14.42 -9.55
N VAL A 115 6.50 15.68 -9.49
CA VAL A 115 5.66 16.29 -10.54
C VAL A 115 6.45 17.28 -11.39
N PHE A 116 7.41 17.98 -10.79
CA PHE A 116 8.15 19.06 -11.44
C PHE A 116 9.66 18.79 -11.52
N GLY A 117 10.11 17.56 -11.23
CA GLY A 117 11.52 17.16 -11.18
C GLY A 117 12.23 17.01 -12.54
N GLY A 118 11.49 17.07 -13.65
CA GLY A 118 12.01 16.87 -15.01
C GLY A 118 11.98 15.40 -15.46
N SER A 119 12.53 15.10 -16.65
CA SER A 119 12.50 13.76 -17.26
C SER A 119 13.47 12.75 -16.65
N GLU A 120 14.50 13.22 -15.94
CA GLU A 120 15.53 12.38 -15.29
C GLU A 120 15.17 11.99 -13.86
N ARG A 121 14.10 12.57 -13.30
CA ARG A 121 13.64 12.34 -11.94
C ARG A 121 12.19 11.90 -11.96
N GLY A 122 11.81 11.04 -11.03
CA GLY A 122 10.42 10.64 -10.87
C GLY A 122 10.26 9.18 -10.47
N PRO A 123 9.00 8.72 -10.37
CA PRO A 123 8.69 7.39 -9.88
C PRO A 123 9.16 6.28 -10.84
N ASP A 124 9.36 6.59 -12.12
CA ASP A 124 9.79 5.62 -13.15
C ASP A 124 11.22 5.07 -12.93
N LEU A 125 12.03 5.74 -12.09
CA LEU A 125 13.35 5.25 -11.65
C LEU A 125 13.29 3.91 -10.91
N TYR A 126 12.10 3.49 -10.47
CA TYR A 126 11.85 2.27 -9.73
C TYR A 126 11.12 1.19 -10.55
N GLY A 127 11.11 1.35 -11.88
CA GLY A 127 10.50 0.39 -12.82
C GLY A 127 9.13 0.85 -13.32
N THR A 128 8.58 0.14 -14.31
CA THR A 128 7.26 0.44 -14.89
C THR A 128 6.40 -0.82 -14.97
N GLU A 129 5.10 -0.61 -15.02
CA GLU A 129 4.11 -1.70 -15.00
C GLU A 129 3.09 -1.49 -16.14
N PRO A 130 2.51 -2.58 -16.68
CA PRO A 130 1.59 -2.50 -17.81
C PRO A 130 0.30 -1.76 -17.45
N TRP A 131 -0.42 -1.29 -18.48
CA TRP A 131 -1.64 -0.50 -18.31
C TRP A 131 -2.73 -1.23 -17.49
N TRP A 132 -2.75 -2.57 -17.54
CA TRP A 132 -3.76 -3.38 -16.87
C TRP A 132 -3.45 -3.66 -15.38
N TYR A 133 -2.29 -3.21 -14.88
CA TYR A 133 -1.80 -3.52 -13.52
C TYR A 133 -2.84 -3.23 -12.43
N TYR A 134 -3.47 -2.05 -12.42
CA TYR A 134 -4.44 -1.71 -11.39
C TYR A 134 -5.73 -2.52 -11.49
N PHE A 135 -6.16 -2.93 -12.70
CA PHE A 135 -7.30 -3.83 -12.83
C PHE A 135 -6.99 -5.20 -12.23
N ALA A 136 -5.80 -5.76 -12.49
CA ALA A 136 -5.37 -7.01 -11.88
C ALA A 136 -5.23 -6.86 -10.36
N ASN A 137 -4.59 -5.80 -9.88
CA ASN A 137 -4.38 -5.54 -8.45
C ASN A 137 -5.71 -5.38 -7.70
N LEU A 138 -6.61 -4.54 -8.19
CA LEU A 138 -7.91 -4.30 -7.55
C LEU A 138 -8.80 -5.54 -7.62
N SER A 139 -8.75 -6.33 -8.71
CA SER A 139 -9.49 -7.60 -8.80
C SER A 139 -8.96 -8.62 -7.79
N LEU A 140 -7.65 -8.67 -7.55
CA LEU A 140 -7.08 -9.52 -6.51
C LEU A 140 -7.47 -9.06 -5.10
N ASN A 141 -7.47 -7.75 -4.85
CA ASN A 141 -7.68 -7.18 -3.51
C ASN A 141 -9.16 -7.00 -3.12
N PHE A 142 -10.04 -6.76 -4.10
CA PHE A 142 -11.47 -6.51 -3.90
C PHE A 142 -12.37 -7.50 -4.64
N ASN A 143 -11.84 -8.45 -5.41
CA ASN A 143 -12.60 -9.51 -6.09
C ASN A 143 -13.84 -8.99 -6.85
N ALA A 144 -15.02 -9.54 -6.61
CA ALA A 144 -16.27 -9.09 -7.21
C ALA A 144 -16.58 -7.63 -6.87
N MET A 145 -16.16 -7.10 -5.70
CA MET A 145 -16.38 -5.70 -5.32
C MET A 145 -15.62 -4.73 -6.20
N ALA A 146 -14.47 -5.14 -6.78
CA ALA A 146 -13.79 -4.32 -7.78
C ALA A 146 -14.68 -4.16 -9.03
N ALA A 147 -15.22 -5.26 -9.57
CA ALA A 147 -16.10 -5.20 -10.73
C ALA A 147 -17.38 -4.38 -10.46
N VAL A 148 -17.97 -4.55 -9.28
CA VAL A 148 -19.16 -3.79 -8.86
C VAL A 148 -18.84 -2.30 -8.69
N ALA A 149 -17.66 -1.94 -8.14
CA ALA A 149 -17.22 -0.56 -8.07
C ALA A 149 -17.03 0.05 -9.47
N PHE A 150 -16.40 -0.68 -10.39
CA PHE A 150 -16.24 -0.24 -11.78
C PHE A 150 -17.58 -0.01 -12.48
N ALA A 151 -18.58 -0.86 -12.21
CA ALA A 151 -19.92 -0.73 -12.77
C ALA A 151 -20.65 0.57 -12.35
N SER A 152 -20.18 1.29 -11.33
CA SER A 152 -20.75 2.59 -10.96
C SER A 152 -20.60 3.67 -12.05
N ILE A 153 -19.78 3.42 -13.08
CA ILE A 153 -19.64 4.27 -14.26
C ILE A 153 -20.89 4.21 -15.17
N PHE A 154 -21.63 3.11 -15.21
CA PHE A 154 -22.81 3.03 -16.08
C PHE A 154 -23.90 4.01 -15.65
N PRO A 155 -24.27 4.09 -14.35
CA PRO A 155 -25.15 5.14 -13.85
C PRO A 155 -24.58 6.56 -14.04
N LEU A 156 -23.25 6.73 -13.94
CA LEU A 156 -22.57 8.00 -14.22
C LEU A 156 -22.82 8.46 -15.66
N VAL A 157 -22.62 7.57 -16.64
CA VAL A 157 -22.78 7.85 -18.06
C VAL A 157 -24.25 8.05 -18.42
N THR A 158 -25.17 7.22 -17.90
CA THR A 158 -26.59 7.34 -18.20
C THR A 158 -27.21 8.63 -17.64
N ALA A 159 -26.78 9.07 -16.45
CA ALA A 159 -27.18 10.35 -15.86
C ALA A 159 -26.68 11.56 -16.66
N LEU A 160 -25.52 11.45 -17.31
CA LEU A 160 -24.95 12.51 -18.15
C LEU A 160 -25.55 12.53 -19.57
N ALA A 161 -25.95 11.38 -20.11
CA ALA A 161 -26.22 11.23 -21.54
C ALA A 161 -27.70 11.08 -21.95
N VAL A 162 -28.58 10.49 -21.13
CA VAL A 162 -29.86 9.96 -21.65
C VAL A 162 -31.10 10.38 -20.86
N MET A 163 -31.09 10.33 -19.53
CA MET A 163 -32.24 10.68 -18.68
C MET A 163 -31.75 11.13 -17.30
N PRO A 164 -32.53 11.91 -16.54
CA PRO A 164 -32.30 12.02 -15.11
C PRO A 164 -32.55 10.65 -14.47
N ALA A 165 -31.56 9.77 -14.52
CA ALA A 165 -31.44 8.69 -13.55
C ALA A 165 -31.57 9.36 -12.18
N GLY A 166 -32.33 8.80 -11.25
CA GLY A 166 -32.56 9.36 -9.91
C GLY A 166 -31.31 9.49 -9.03
N ILE A 167 -30.12 9.62 -9.62
CA ILE A 167 -28.84 9.91 -9.00
C ILE A 167 -28.81 11.39 -8.64
N THR A 168 -28.71 11.64 -7.34
CA THR A 168 -28.50 12.99 -6.81
C THR A 168 -27.12 13.52 -7.19
N LYS A 169 -26.96 14.85 -7.29
CA LYS A 169 -25.64 15.51 -7.50
C LYS A 169 -24.60 15.01 -6.50
N ARG A 170 -25.02 14.76 -5.27
CA ARG A 170 -24.18 14.20 -4.20
C ARG A 170 -23.69 12.80 -4.54
N GLN A 171 -24.58 11.89 -4.94
CA GLN A 171 -24.19 10.54 -5.35
C GLN A 171 -23.22 10.58 -6.53
N PHE A 172 -23.49 11.42 -7.53
CA PHE A 172 -22.59 11.61 -8.67
C PHE A 172 -21.18 12.00 -8.23
N VAL A 173 -21.06 13.03 -7.38
CA VAL A 173 -19.75 13.53 -6.93
C VAL A 173 -19.03 12.54 -6.01
N LEU A 174 -19.76 11.72 -5.24
CA LEU A 174 -19.17 10.67 -4.41
C LEU A 174 -18.52 9.54 -5.22
N LEU A 175 -18.92 9.35 -6.48
CA LEU A 175 -18.27 8.36 -7.36
C LEU A 175 -16.92 8.82 -7.91
N LEU A 176 -16.73 10.12 -8.05
CA LEU A 176 -15.62 10.71 -8.80
C LEU A 176 -14.23 10.46 -8.18
N PRO A 177 -14.01 10.48 -6.85
CA PRO A 177 -12.66 10.32 -6.29
C PRO A 177 -11.99 9.01 -6.69
N PHE A 178 -12.73 7.91 -6.77
CA PHE A 178 -12.16 6.63 -7.20
C PHE A 178 -11.65 6.70 -8.66
N TYR A 179 -12.47 7.21 -9.58
CA TYR A 179 -12.11 7.32 -10.99
C TYR A 179 -11.03 8.38 -11.25
N LEU A 180 -11.09 9.51 -10.54
CA LEU A 180 -10.05 10.55 -10.57
C LEU A 180 -8.70 9.95 -10.19
N TRP A 181 -8.64 9.24 -9.06
CA TRP A 181 -7.42 8.64 -8.57
C TRP A 181 -6.90 7.54 -9.49
N LEU A 182 -7.79 6.64 -9.90
CA LEU A 182 -7.44 5.57 -10.83
C LEU A 182 -6.91 6.15 -12.15
N GLY A 183 -7.54 7.21 -12.68
CA GLY A 183 -7.08 7.90 -13.88
C GLY A 183 -5.68 8.48 -13.72
N ILE A 184 -5.45 9.27 -12.66
CA ILE A 184 -4.15 9.89 -12.38
C ILE A 184 -3.03 8.85 -12.38
N PHE A 185 -3.19 7.77 -11.61
CA PHE A 185 -2.13 6.77 -11.47
C PHE A 185 -2.06 5.77 -12.62
N SER A 186 -3.15 5.50 -13.35
CA SER A 186 -3.10 4.64 -14.54
C SER A 186 -2.33 5.30 -15.67
N LEU A 187 -2.35 6.64 -15.74
CA LEU A 187 -1.55 7.42 -16.69
C LEU A 187 -0.06 7.44 -16.36
N GLN A 188 0.33 7.14 -15.11
CA GLN A 188 1.74 7.05 -14.73
C GLN A 188 2.34 5.71 -15.19
N PRO A 189 3.55 5.69 -15.79
CA PRO A 189 4.21 4.44 -16.18
C PRO A 189 4.53 3.58 -14.96
N HIS A 190 5.10 4.15 -13.90
CA HIS A 190 5.30 3.49 -12.61
C HIS A 190 3.97 3.26 -11.86
N LYS A 191 3.79 2.03 -11.36
CA LYS A 191 2.58 1.65 -10.62
C LYS A 191 2.95 0.79 -9.43
N GLU A 192 2.27 1.03 -8.32
CA GLU A 192 2.41 0.23 -7.12
C GLU A 192 1.05 0.04 -6.46
N GLU A 193 0.84 -1.14 -5.89
CA GLU A 193 -0.37 -1.43 -5.10
C GLU A 193 -0.62 -0.36 -4.02
N ARG A 194 0.43 0.08 -3.31
CA ARG A 194 0.32 1.06 -2.22
C ARG A 194 -0.17 2.44 -2.66
N PHE A 195 -0.06 2.78 -3.95
CA PHE A 195 -0.60 4.03 -4.47
C PHE A 195 -2.12 4.05 -4.50
N MET A 196 -2.77 2.88 -4.55
CA MET A 196 -4.23 2.81 -4.57
C MET A 196 -4.87 2.90 -3.19
N TYR A 197 -4.10 2.77 -2.11
CA TYR A 197 -4.64 2.74 -0.74
C TYR A 197 -5.54 3.94 -0.42
N PRO A 198 -5.16 5.20 -0.73
CA PRO A 198 -6.02 6.36 -0.44
C PRO A 198 -7.39 6.31 -1.13
N ALA A 199 -7.53 5.61 -2.26
CA ALA A 199 -8.78 5.51 -2.99
C ALA A 199 -9.65 4.31 -2.59
N TYR A 200 -9.17 3.40 -1.73
CA TYR A 200 -9.95 2.25 -1.28
C TYR A 200 -11.28 2.62 -0.60
N PRO A 201 -11.40 3.70 0.21
CA PRO A 201 -12.68 4.14 0.74
C PRO A 201 -13.66 4.58 -0.36
N ALA A 202 -13.16 5.29 -1.37
CA ALA A 202 -13.96 5.70 -2.52
C ALA A 202 -14.42 4.48 -3.36
N LEU A 203 -13.54 3.50 -3.57
CA LEU A 203 -13.90 2.22 -4.21
C LEU A 203 -15.04 1.53 -3.46
N CYS A 204 -14.97 1.46 -2.13
CA CYS A 204 -16.03 0.87 -1.31
C CYS A 204 -17.35 1.64 -1.42
N ILE A 205 -17.31 2.98 -1.49
CA ILE A 205 -18.50 3.80 -1.72
C ILE A 205 -19.11 3.49 -3.09
N ASN A 206 -18.29 3.44 -4.14
CA ASN A 206 -18.74 3.10 -5.49
C ASN A 206 -19.38 1.70 -5.52
N ALA A 207 -18.75 0.71 -4.88
CA ALA A 207 -19.31 -0.63 -4.76
C ALA A 207 -20.67 -0.62 -4.02
N ALA A 208 -20.76 0.07 -2.88
CA ALA A 208 -21.99 0.14 -2.10
C ALA A 208 -23.14 0.80 -2.88
N MET A 209 -22.87 1.90 -3.59
CA MET A 209 -23.87 2.56 -4.44
C MET A 209 -24.32 1.65 -5.59
N SER A 210 -23.38 1.01 -6.29
CA SER A 210 -23.70 0.04 -7.34
C SER A 210 -24.55 -1.12 -6.84
N MET A 211 -24.25 -1.68 -5.66
CA MET A 211 -25.07 -2.75 -5.07
C MET A 211 -26.48 -2.28 -4.74
N ASN A 212 -26.64 -1.05 -4.24
CA ASN A 212 -27.95 -0.49 -3.98
C ASN A 212 -28.75 -0.31 -5.28
N TRP A 213 -28.13 0.24 -6.33
CA TRP A 213 -28.78 0.37 -7.64
C TRP A 213 -29.11 -0.97 -8.28
N LEU A 214 -28.26 -1.99 -8.09
CA LEU A 214 -28.53 -3.34 -8.55
C LEU A 214 -29.73 -3.95 -7.81
N LYS A 215 -29.87 -3.70 -6.51
CA LYS A 215 -31.07 -4.08 -5.75
C LYS A 215 -32.32 -3.40 -6.30
N ASP A 216 -32.27 -2.09 -6.55
CA ASP A 216 -33.39 -1.33 -7.12
C ASP A 216 -33.78 -1.84 -8.51
N PHE A 217 -32.79 -2.18 -9.33
CA PHE A 217 -32.96 -2.80 -10.63
C PHE A 217 -33.67 -4.15 -10.53
N ILE A 218 -33.19 -5.06 -9.66
CA ILE A 218 -33.85 -6.36 -9.44
C ILE A 218 -35.29 -6.17 -8.97
N HIS A 219 -35.52 -5.27 -8.02
CA HIS A 219 -36.86 -4.98 -7.52
C HIS A 219 -37.79 -4.52 -8.65
N PHE A 220 -37.34 -3.57 -9.49
CA PHE A 220 -38.09 -3.08 -10.64
C PHE A 220 -38.46 -4.21 -11.62
N PHE A 221 -37.51 -5.04 -12.02
CA PHE A 221 -37.77 -6.15 -12.95
C PHE A 221 -38.65 -7.24 -12.34
N ALA A 222 -38.44 -7.60 -11.07
CA ALA A 222 -39.26 -8.60 -10.38
C ALA A 222 -40.72 -8.16 -10.27
N VAL A 223 -40.98 -6.90 -9.90
CA VAL A 223 -42.35 -6.33 -9.89
C VAL A 223 -42.95 -6.34 -11.29
N LYS A 224 -42.18 -5.99 -12.33
CA LYS A 224 -42.63 -6.05 -13.73
C LYS A 224 -42.99 -7.48 -14.18
N LEU A 225 -42.31 -8.49 -13.62
CA LEU A 225 -42.63 -9.91 -13.79
C LEU A 225 -43.77 -10.41 -12.88
N LYS A 226 -44.52 -9.50 -12.23
CA LYS A 226 -45.65 -9.79 -11.33
C LYS A 226 -45.27 -10.55 -10.05
N ILE A 227 -44.00 -10.49 -9.64
CA ILE A 227 -43.59 -10.96 -8.31
C ILE A 227 -44.07 -9.94 -7.27
N GLU A 228 -44.58 -10.42 -6.12
CA GLU A 228 -45.04 -9.55 -5.04
C GLU A 228 -43.91 -8.58 -4.61
N PRO A 229 -44.17 -7.27 -4.40
CA PRO A 229 -43.15 -6.29 -4.06
C PRO A 229 -42.28 -6.64 -2.84
N LYS A 230 -42.88 -7.27 -1.82
CA LYS A 230 -42.14 -7.77 -0.65
C LYS A 230 -41.13 -8.85 -1.04
N ALA A 231 -41.56 -9.81 -1.86
CA ALA A 231 -40.70 -10.88 -2.37
C ALA A 231 -39.61 -10.34 -3.32
N ALA A 232 -39.95 -9.37 -4.18
CA ALA A 232 -38.99 -8.68 -5.05
C ALA A 232 -37.89 -7.96 -4.26
N SER A 233 -38.26 -7.26 -3.18
CA SER A 233 -37.32 -6.57 -2.30
C SER A 233 -36.44 -7.56 -1.51
N ALA A 234 -37.03 -8.66 -1.04
CA ALA A 234 -36.31 -9.74 -0.38
C ALA A 234 -35.29 -10.40 -1.33
N LEU A 235 -35.66 -10.65 -2.59
CA LEU A 235 -34.76 -11.20 -3.60
C LEU A 235 -33.55 -10.30 -3.85
N GLY A 236 -33.77 -8.99 -4.06
CA GLY A 236 -32.68 -8.04 -4.24
C GLY A 236 -31.76 -7.98 -3.02
N THR A 237 -32.33 -7.98 -1.82
CA THR A 237 -31.56 -7.99 -0.56
C THR A 237 -30.77 -9.29 -0.37
N ALA A 238 -31.37 -10.43 -0.68
CA ALA A 238 -30.71 -11.74 -0.63
C ALA A 238 -29.54 -11.81 -1.62
N MET A 239 -29.71 -11.30 -2.85
CA MET A 239 -28.63 -11.22 -3.83
C MET A 239 -27.46 -10.37 -3.30
N VAL A 240 -27.74 -9.17 -2.78
CA VAL A 240 -26.70 -8.31 -2.20
C VAL A 240 -25.96 -9.03 -1.07
N ALA A 241 -26.70 -9.69 -0.18
CA ALA A 241 -26.12 -10.46 0.93
C ALA A 241 -25.24 -11.61 0.45
N VAL A 242 -25.68 -12.37 -0.57
CA VAL A 242 -24.91 -13.46 -1.18
C VAL A 242 -23.61 -12.94 -1.79
N VAL A 243 -23.66 -11.86 -2.56
CA VAL A 243 -22.47 -11.26 -3.18
C VAL A 243 -21.48 -10.78 -2.11
N LEU A 244 -21.95 -10.09 -1.07
CA LEU A 244 -21.11 -9.66 0.05
C LEU A 244 -20.49 -10.84 0.80
N LEU A 245 -21.26 -11.90 1.04
CA LEU A 245 -20.78 -13.12 1.70
C LEU A 245 -19.69 -13.81 0.86
N LEU A 246 -19.91 -13.98 -0.44
CA LEU A 246 -18.93 -14.56 -1.35
C LEU A 246 -17.65 -13.72 -1.40
N SER A 247 -17.77 -12.40 -1.50
CA SER A 247 -16.64 -11.48 -1.44
C SER A 247 -15.87 -11.57 -0.11
N ALA A 248 -16.57 -11.71 1.02
CA ALA A 248 -15.96 -11.88 2.33
C ALA A 248 -15.21 -13.22 2.44
N VAL A 249 -15.80 -14.32 1.94
CA VAL A 249 -15.17 -15.65 1.91
C VAL A 249 -13.91 -15.62 1.06
N ILE A 250 -13.96 -15.07 -0.16
CA ILE A 250 -12.80 -14.95 -1.06
C ILE A 250 -11.72 -14.08 -0.41
N SER A 251 -12.09 -12.96 0.21
CA SER A 251 -11.13 -12.06 0.88
C SER A 251 -10.46 -12.72 2.09
N THR A 252 -11.21 -13.52 2.85
CA THR A 252 -10.70 -14.28 3.99
C THR A 252 -9.76 -15.38 3.50
N SER A 253 -10.16 -16.14 2.48
CA SER A 253 -9.32 -17.15 1.82
C SER A 253 -8.01 -16.55 1.31
N ARG A 254 -8.04 -15.40 0.63
CA ARG A 254 -6.84 -14.67 0.19
C ARG A 254 -5.97 -14.25 1.37
N THR A 255 -6.57 -13.74 2.44
CA THR A 255 -5.84 -13.33 3.65
C THR A 255 -5.11 -14.52 4.28
N ILE A 256 -5.78 -15.68 4.38
CA ILE A 256 -5.17 -16.93 4.86
C ILE A 256 -4.05 -17.37 3.91
N ALA A 257 -4.25 -17.33 2.59
CA ALA A 257 -3.20 -17.67 1.63
C ALA A 257 -1.96 -16.81 1.85
N ILE A 258 -2.12 -15.49 1.91
CA ILE A 258 -0.94 -14.62 1.99
C ILE A 258 -0.22 -14.75 3.34
N THR A 259 -0.98 -14.87 4.44
CA THR A 259 -0.41 -15.04 5.78
C THR A 259 0.27 -16.39 5.97
N THR A 260 -0.23 -17.46 5.34
CA THR A 260 0.40 -18.79 5.43
C THR A 260 1.56 -18.98 4.44
N ALA A 261 1.48 -18.38 3.25
CA ALA A 261 2.45 -18.58 2.17
C ALA A 261 3.68 -17.65 2.26
N TYR A 262 3.52 -16.42 2.79
CA TYR A 262 4.54 -15.37 2.70
C TYR A 262 4.91 -14.73 4.05
N SER A 263 4.62 -15.37 5.17
CA SER A 263 4.93 -14.82 6.51
C SER A 263 6.36 -15.05 6.97
N ALA A 264 7.16 -15.86 6.27
CA ALA A 264 8.52 -16.21 6.68
C ALA A 264 9.41 -14.97 6.95
N PRO A 265 9.50 -13.95 6.06
CA PRO A 265 10.30 -12.75 6.32
C PRO A 265 9.80 -11.92 7.52
N LYS A 266 8.55 -12.08 7.96
CA LYS A 266 8.02 -11.35 9.13
C LYS A 266 8.34 -12.04 10.45
N ASN A 267 8.46 -13.37 10.42
CA ASN A 267 8.52 -14.19 11.63
C ASN A 267 9.94 -14.67 11.96
N ILE A 268 10.84 -14.74 10.97
CA ILE A 268 12.16 -15.34 11.14
C ILE A 268 13.05 -14.57 12.11
N TYR A 269 13.01 -13.24 12.13
CA TYR A 269 13.89 -12.41 12.98
C TYR A 269 13.57 -12.49 14.47
N ARG A 270 12.41 -13.05 14.84
CA ARG A 270 12.01 -13.28 16.23
C ARG A 270 12.37 -14.67 16.73
N SER A 271 12.94 -15.52 15.87
CA SER A 271 13.23 -16.92 16.21
C SER A 271 14.31 -17.06 17.27
N ASP A 272 15.26 -16.13 17.34
CA ASP A 272 16.34 -16.13 18.33
C ASP A 272 16.67 -14.69 18.76
N GLN A 273 16.56 -14.41 20.07
CA GLN A 273 16.91 -13.10 20.63
C GLN A 273 18.41 -12.93 20.86
N ASN A 274 19.21 -14.00 20.71
CA ASN A 274 20.66 -13.97 20.86
C ASN A 274 21.38 -13.52 19.58
N ILE A 275 20.65 -13.32 18.47
CA ILE A 275 21.22 -12.77 17.24
C ILE A 275 21.81 -11.39 17.53
N SER A 276 23.10 -11.22 17.25
CA SER A 276 23.86 -10.00 17.47
C SER A 276 24.92 -9.84 16.38
N GLY A 277 25.51 -8.66 16.25
CA GLY A 277 26.49 -8.36 15.20
C GLY A 277 25.84 -8.06 13.85
N ASN A 278 26.56 -8.30 12.76
CA ASN A 278 26.11 -7.98 11.41
C ASN A 278 25.18 -9.06 10.85
N VAL A 279 23.93 -8.68 10.57
CA VAL A 279 22.95 -9.51 9.86
C VAL A 279 22.89 -9.03 8.42
N CYS A 280 23.42 -9.82 7.51
CA CYS A 280 23.55 -9.45 6.11
C CYS A 280 22.33 -9.84 5.27
N PHE A 281 22.02 -8.98 4.31
CA PHE A 281 20.96 -9.16 3.33
C PHE A 281 21.53 -9.01 1.92
N GLY A 282 21.31 -10.03 1.08
CA GLY A 282 21.57 -9.98 -0.37
C GLY A 282 20.26 -9.87 -1.12
N LYS A 283 19.92 -10.90 -1.90
CA LYS A 283 18.70 -10.99 -2.73
C LYS A 283 17.36 -10.81 -2.00
N GLU A 284 17.34 -10.86 -0.67
CA GLU A 284 16.12 -10.71 0.15
C GLU A 284 15.97 -9.33 0.83
N TRP A 285 16.84 -8.36 0.52
CA TRP A 285 16.87 -7.05 1.18
C TRP A 285 15.53 -6.30 1.18
N TYR A 286 14.73 -6.44 0.10
CA TYR A 286 13.48 -5.69 -0.13
C TYR A 286 12.25 -6.28 0.59
N ARG A 287 12.37 -7.45 1.24
CA ARG A 287 11.22 -8.13 1.87
C ARG A 287 10.67 -7.40 3.09
N PHE A 288 11.47 -6.53 3.71
CA PHE A 288 11.05 -5.77 4.88
C PHE A 288 11.44 -4.29 4.77
N PRO A 289 10.47 -3.36 4.80
CA PRO A 289 10.72 -1.95 4.55
C PRO A 289 11.28 -1.26 5.81
N SER A 290 12.58 -1.42 6.04
CA SER A 290 13.39 -0.66 7.00
C SER A 290 13.25 -0.96 8.51
N SER A 291 12.36 -1.85 8.96
CA SER A 291 12.30 -2.30 10.37
C SER A 291 12.44 -3.82 10.50
N TYR A 292 13.64 -4.38 10.25
CA TYR A 292 13.90 -5.82 10.22
C TYR A 292 13.58 -6.61 11.52
N PHE A 293 12.96 -6.00 12.54
CA PHE A 293 12.64 -6.60 13.85
C PHE A 293 13.80 -7.37 14.47
N LEU A 294 15.03 -6.90 14.20
CA LEU A 294 16.25 -7.49 14.71
C LEU A 294 16.42 -7.14 16.20
N PRO A 295 17.04 -8.03 17.01
CA PRO A 295 17.38 -7.73 18.39
C PRO A 295 18.30 -6.51 18.52
N ALA A 296 18.34 -5.89 19.72
CA ALA A 296 19.06 -4.63 19.95
C ALA A 296 20.58 -4.67 19.66
N GLY A 297 21.20 -5.87 19.63
CA GLY A 297 22.60 -6.07 19.29
C GLY A 297 22.87 -6.39 17.81
N ALA A 298 21.84 -6.59 17.00
CA ALA A 298 21.97 -6.93 15.60
C ALA A 298 21.91 -5.68 14.71
N ARG A 299 22.68 -5.67 13.62
CA ARG A 299 22.79 -4.56 12.67
C ARG A 299 22.57 -5.06 11.25
N PRO A 300 21.57 -4.53 10.53
CA PRO A 300 21.36 -4.91 9.14
C PRO A 300 22.52 -4.37 8.28
N ARG A 301 23.10 -5.24 7.46
CA ARG A 301 24.12 -4.91 6.46
C ARG A 301 23.71 -5.48 5.11
N PHE A 302 24.24 -4.93 4.03
CA PHE A 302 23.96 -5.41 2.69
C PHE A 302 25.21 -6.03 2.07
N ILE A 303 25.04 -7.15 1.39
CA ILE A 303 26.06 -7.72 0.52
C ILE A 303 25.66 -7.47 -0.93
N LYS A 304 26.64 -7.45 -1.84
CA LYS A 304 26.36 -7.27 -3.26
C LYS A 304 25.44 -8.39 -3.76
N SER A 305 24.39 -8.01 -4.48
CA SER A 305 23.44 -8.90 -5.15
C SER A 305 23.19 -8.42 -6.59
N ALA A 306 22.27 -9.03 -7.33
CA ALA A 306 21.94 -8.58 -8.68
C ALA A 306 21.32 -7.17 -8.70
N PHE A 307 20.80 -6.69 -7.56
CA PHE A 307 20.32 -5.32 -7.43
C PHE A 307 21.46 -4.31 -7.61
N ALA A 308 21.26 -3.37 -8.55
CA ALA A 308 22.21 -2.32 -8.90
C ALA A 308 21.59 -0.91 -8.77
N GLY A 309 20.66 -0.75 -7.81
CA GLY A 309 20.12 0.55 -7.41
C GLY A 309 20.69 1.02 -6.08
N LEU A 310 20.25 2.19 -5.61
CA LEU A 310 20.69 2.74 -4.34
C LEU A 310 20.04 1.98 -3.17
N LEU A 311 20.86 1.33 -2.33
CA LEU A 311 20.41 0.70 -1.10
C LEU A 311 20.28 1.70 0.06
N PRO A 312 19.44 1.40 1.08
CA PRO A 312 19.30 2.24 2.25
C PRO A 312 20.64 2.49 2.97
N GLY A 313 20.88 3.74 3.37
CA GLY A 313 21.99 4.09 4.25
C GLY A 313 21.74 3.68 5.71
N THR A 314 22.81 3.61 6.51
CA THR A 314 22.69 3.43 7.96
C THR A 314 22.50 4.79 8.63
N PHE A 315 21.59 4.84 9.61
CA PHE A 315 21.40 6.03 10.42
C PHE A 315 22.51 6.14 11.47
N ALA A 316 22.98 7.36 11.74
CA ALA A 316 23.93 7.61 12.81
C ALA A 316 23.33 7.22 14.16
N GLU A 317 24.00 6.33 14.89
CA GLU A 317 23.65 5.99 16.27
C GLU A 317 24.11 7.10 17.21
N SER A 318 23.20 7.61 18.03
CA SER A 318 23.51 8.64 19.02
C SER A 318 22.74 8.39 20.31
N ASN A 319 23.39 8.60 21.45
CA ASN A 319 22.76 8.53 22.78
C ASN A 319 21.99 9.82 23.16
N THR A 320 21.79 10.75 22.22
CA THR A 320 21.07 11.99 22.46
C THR A 320 19.55 11.82 22.25
N PRO A 321 18.69 12.56 22.98
CA PRO A 321 17.24 12.46 22.83
C PRO A 321 16.75 12.76 21.41
N PHE A 322 17.47 13.62 20.69
CA PHE A 322 17.06 14.09 19.36
C PHE A 322 17.50 13.19 18.20
N ARG A 323 18.22 12.08 18.45
CA ARG A 323 18.66 11.08 17.45
C ARG A 323 19.28 11.69 16.19
N ASP A 324 20.60 11.70 16.13
CA ASP A 324 21.39 12.26 15.02
C ASP A 324 20.98 11.78 13.62
N GLY A 325 20.47 10.54 13.52
CA GLY A 325 19.94 9.97 12.28
C GLY A 325 18.75 10.73 11.67
N THR A 326 18.12 11.67 12.38
CA THR A 326 16.99 12.47 11.84
C THR A 326 17.44 13.62 10.93
N TRP A 327 18.67 14.13 11.08
CA TRP A 327 19.21 15.21 10.24
C TRP A 327 20.54 14.90 9.55
N LYS A 328 21.31 13.92 10.03
CA LYS A 328 22.55 13.49 9.36
C LYS A 328 22.17 12.65 8.14
N ILE A 329 22.40 13.21 6.96
CA ILE A 329 22.23 12.50 5.70
C ILE A 329 23.34 11.43 5.61
N PRO A 330 23.00 10.15 5.38
CA PRO A 330 24.01 9.11 5.15
C PRO A 330 24.91 9.48 3.97
N GLU A 331 26.16 9.03 4.00
CA GLU A 331 27.12 9.31 2.92
C GLU A 331 26.63 8.75 1.58
N ASN A 332 27.00 9.42 0.48
CA ASN A 332 26.77 8.97 -0.89
C ASN A 332 25.31 8.61 -1.25
N MET A 333 24.34 9.31 -0.64
CA MET A 333 22.95 9.24 -1.09
C MET A 333 22.78 10.05 -2.38
N ASN A 334 22.03 9.52 -3.34
CA ASN A 334 21.70 10.20 -4.60
C ASN A 334 20.19 10.13 -4.88
N ASP A 335 19.68 11.06 -5.66
CA ASP A 335 18.25 11.20 -6.03
C ASP A 335 17.91 10.56 -7.39
N LEU A 336 18.81 9.72 -7.92
CA LEU A 336 18.71 9.07 -9.23
C LEU A 336 18.69 7.53 -9.15
N ASN A 337 18.60 6.98 -7.93
CA ASN A 337 18.64 5.53 -7.67
C ASN A 337 19.90 4.84 -8.23
N GLN A 338 21.03 5.55 -8.32
CA GLN A 338 22.30 5.00 -8.79
C GLN A 338 22.94 4.11 -7.71
N GLU A 339 23.50 2.98 -8.15
CA GLU A 339 24.24 2.07 -7.28
C GLU A 339 25.37 2.79 -6.55
N ASP A 340 25.53 2.47 -5.27
CA ASP A 340 26.63 2.96 -4.46
C ASP A 340 27.31 1.79 -3.74
N TYR A 341 28.59 1.57 -4.04
CA TYR A 341 29.35 0.44 -3.52
C TYR A 341 29.68 0.57 -2.02
N SER A 342 29.63 1.78 -1.45
CA SER A 342 29.84 1.99 -0.01
C SER A 342 28.68 1.46 0.84
N LYS A 343 27.54 1.10 0.23
CA LYS A 343 26.41 0.43 0.90
C LYS A 343 26.65 -1.05 1.19
N TYR A 344 27.63 -1.66 0.54
CA TYR A 344 27.94 -3.07 0.70
C TYR A 344 29.04 -3.31 1.73
N VAL A 345 28.94 -4.42 2.43
CA VAL A 345 30.05 -5.02 3.18
C VAL A 345 30.48 -6.31 2.49
N PRO A 346 31.76 -6.68 2.53
CA PRO A 346 32.18 -8.00 2.10
C PRO A 346 31.60 -9.08 3.02
N ILE A 347 31.32 -10.25 2.45
CA ILE A 347 30.59 -11.34 3.11
C ILE A 347 31.29 -11.88 4.37
N ASP A 348 32.61 -11.74 4.43
CA ASP A 348 33.42 -12.12 5.57
C ASP A 348 33.07 -11.33 6.84
N GLN A 349 32.51 -10.13 6.70
CA GLN A 349 32.04 -9.28 7.81
C GLN A 349 30.64 -9.66 8.31
N CYS A 350 29.97 -10.62 7.69
CA CYS A 350 28.63 -11.07 8.10
C CYS A 350 28.73 -12.12 9.20
N ASP A 351 28.12 -11.85 10.35
CA ASP A 351 27.98 -12.84 11.45
C ASP A 351 26.77 -13.75 11.17
N TYR A 352 25.72 -13.16 10.61
CA TYR A 352 24.51 -13.83 10.17
C TYR A 352 24.16 -13.41 8.74
N LEU A 353 23.46 -14.28 8.03
CA LEU A 353 23.03 -14.04 6.67
C LEU A 353 21.59 -14.51 6.48
N VAL A 354 20.79 -13.70 5.80
CA VAL A 354 19.40 -14.04 5.49
C VAL A 354 19.32 -14.40 4.03
N ASP A 355 18.83 -15.61 3.77
CA ASP A 355 18.79 -16.19 2.43
C ASP A 355 17.51 -16.98 2.20
N SER A 356 17.16 -17.15 0.93
CA SER A 356 16.05 -17.99 0.49
C SER A 356 16.51 -19.01 -0.54
N TYR A 357 15.90 -20.18 -0.51
CA TYR A 357 16.22 -21.28 -1.41
C TYR A 357 14.95 -21.92 -1.97
N PHE A 358 14.93 -22.09 -3.30
CA PHE A 358 13.83 -22.71 -4.03
C PHE A 358 14.39 -23.78 -4.96
N SER A 359 14.15 -25.05 -4.64
CA SER A 359 14.85 -26.21 -5.23
C SER A 359 14.67 -26.39 -6.74
N GLY A 360 13.59 -25.87 -7.33
CA GLY A 360 13.35 -25.97 -8.78
C GLY A 360 13.81 -24.75 -9.58
N ARG A 361 14.60 -23.86 -8.98
CA ARG A 361 15.20 -22.71 -9.68
C ARG A 361 16.71 -22.92 -9.83
N GLU A 362 17.12 -23.40 -11.00
CA GLU A 362 18.54 -23.54 -11.38
C GLU A 362 19.20 -22.18 -11.69
N ASP A 363 18.39 -21.14 -11.91
CA ASP A 363 18.79 -19.83 -12.47
C ASP A 363 19.60 -18.90 -11.53
N TYR A 364 19.85 -19.27 -10.26
CA TYR A 364 20.65 -18.44 -9.33
C TYR A 364 22.14 -18.82 -9.30
N THR A 365 22.62 -19.58 -10.28
CA THR A 365 24.03 -20.01 -10.38
C THR A 365 24.97 -18.90 -10.90
N GLY A 366 24.50 -17.66 -11.06
CA GLY A 366 25.36 -16.50 -11.27
C GLY A 366 26.11 -16.09 -10.00
N SER A 367 27.35 -15.59 -10.15
CA SER A 367 28.23 -15.21 -9.02
C SER A 367 27.65 -14.19 -8.04
N SER A 368 26.60 -13.46 -8.43
CA SER A 368 26.05 -12.35 -7.65
C SER A 368 24.97 -12.74 -6.63
N GLU A 369 24.33 -13.91 -6.75
CA GLU A 369 23.25 -14.34 -5.83
C GLU A 369 23.32 -15.83 -5.48
N PRO A 370 24.45 -16.32 -4.93
CA PRO A 370 24.61 -17.74 -4.64
C PRO A 370 23.61 -18.23 -3.58
N ASN A 371 23.39 -19.55 -3.56
CA ASN A 371 22.55 -20.21 -2.57
C ASN A 371 23.36 -20.48 -1.29
N TYR A 372 23.45 -19.50 -0.42
CA TYR A 372 24.19 -19.61 0.85
C TYR A 372 23.60 -20.66 1.79
N ILE A 373 22.30 -20.95 1.68
CA ILE A 373 21.66 -22.07 2.40
C ILE A 373 22.34 -23.41 2.08
N LEU A 374 22.86 -23.59 0.86
CA LEU A 374 23.53 -24.83 0.44
C LEU A 374 25.02 -24.85 0.82
N ASP A 375 25.61 -23.71 1.18
CA ASP A 375 27.00 -23.59 1.64
C ASP A 375 27.11 -24.03 3.10
N THR A 376 27.02 -25.34 3.31
CA THR A 376 27.14 -25.96 4.64
C THR A 376 28.57 -25.96 5.17
N GLU A 377 29.56 -25.55 4.39
CA GLU A 377 30.95 -25.43 4.87
C GLU A 377 31.11 -24.16 5.71
N ASN A 378 30.55 -23.04 5.26
CA ASN A 378 30.71 -21.74 5.92
C ASN A 378 29.50 -21.34 6.77
N TRP A 379 28.32 -21.89 6.52
CA TRP A 379 27.07 -21.45 7.16
C TRP A 379 26.35 -22.60 7.90
N GLU A 380 25.72 -22.26 9.02
CA GLU A 380 24.80 -23.14 9.75
C GLU A 380 23.41 -22.49 9.88
N PRO A 381 22.31 -23.21 9.61
CA PRO A 381 20.98 -22.64 9.77
C PRO A 381 20.63 -22.46 11.25
N VAL A 382 20.29 -21.24 11.64
CA VAL A 382 19.76 -20.92 12.98
C VAL A 382 18.28 -21.22 13.04
N ALA A 383 17.55 -20.74 12.03
CA ALA A 383 16.14 -21.02 11.84
C ALA A 383 15.79 -20.97 10.35
N CYS A 384 14.85 -21.82 9.96
CA CYS A 384 14.26 -21.83 8.62
C CYS A 384 12.74 -21.87 8.72
N ARG A 385 12.08 -21.20 7.77
CA ARG A 385 10.63 -21.19 7.64
C ARG A 385 10.26 -21.48 6.19
N ARG A 386 9.17 -22.21 6.01
CA ARG A 386 8.59 -22.44 4.67
C ARG A 386 8.20 -21.11 4.04
N PHE A 387 8.59 -20.94 2.79
CA PHE A 387 8.28 -19.76 2.01
C PHE A 387 7.84 -20.17 0.61
N LEU A 388 6.70 -19.66 0.13
CA LEU A 388 6.11 -20.15 -1.11
C LEU A 388 6.96 -19.81 -2.34
N ASP A 389 7.25 -20.79 -3.18
CA ASP A 389 7.79 -20.53 -4.52
C ASP A 389 6.66 -20.04 -5.42
N ALA A 390 6.54 -18.72 -5.56
CA ALA A 390 5.53 -18.11 -6.40
C ALA A 390 5.68 -18.47 -7.88
N ALA A 391 6.88 -18.76 -8.38
CA ALA A 391 7.11 -19.04 -9.81
C ALA A 391 6.61 -20.43 -10.21
N GLN A 392 6.82 -21.43 -9.34
CA GLN A 392 6.38 -22.80 -9.58
C GLN A 392 4.97 -23.09 -9.06
N THR A 393 4.41 -22.22 -8.22
CA THR A 393 3.04 -22.39 -7.71
C THR A 393 2.01 -21.80 -8.68
N PRO A 394 1.00 -22.58 -9.13
CA PRO A 394 -0.08 -22.08 -9.96
C PRO A 394 -0.85 -20.93 -9.32
N PHE A 395 -1.40 -20.04 -10.16
CA PHE A 395 -2.03 -18.79 -9.71
C PHE A 395 -3.07 -18.99 -8.60
N LEU A 396 -3.98 -19.96 -8.75
CA LEU A 396 -5.07 -20.16 -7.80
C LEU A 396 -4.54 -20.54 -6.40
N SER A 397 -3.57 -21.46 -6.36
CA SER A 397 -2.91 -21.96 -5.14
C SER A 397 -2.10 -20.89 -4.41
N ARG A 398 -1.56 -19.90 -5.13
CA ARG A 398 -0.83 -18.77 -4.52
C ARG A 398 -1.70 -17.56 -4.21
N ALA A 399 -2.87 -17.44 -4.85
CA ALA A 399 -3.79 -16.31 -4.67
C ALA A 399 -4.85 -16.56 -3.59
N LEU A 400 -5.31 -17.80 -3.44
CA LEU A 400 -6.39 -18.21 -2.54
C LEU A 400 -6.01 -19.44 -1.72
N TRP A 401 -6.50 -19.50 -0.50
CA TRP A 401 -6.44 -20.70 0.32
C TRP A 401 -7.69 -21.51 0.07
N ILE A 402 -7.53 -22.70 -0.52
CA ILE A 402 -8.64 -23.60 -0.84
C ILE A 402 -8.43 -24.89 -0.05
N PRO A 403 -9.43 -25.38 0.70
CA PRO A 403 -9.33 -26.66 1.39
C PRO A 403 -9.01 -27.80 0.42
N ASN A 404 -8.14 -28.72 0.85
CA ASN A 404 -7.69 -29.86 0.03
C ASN A 404 -8.82 -30.76 -0.49
N ILE A 405 -9.96 -30.76 0.21
CA ILE A 405 -11.17 -31.51 -0.19
C ILE A 405 -11.77 -30.94 -1.47
N VAL A 406 -11.63 -29.64 -1.71
CA VAL A 406 -12.20 -28.92 -2.86
C VAL A 406 -11.18 -28.78 -3.99
N TYR A 407 -9.92 -28.58 -3.64
CA TYR A 407 -8.84 -28.37 -4.60
C TYR A 407 -7.53 -28.88 -4.03
N ARG A 408 -6.86 -29.78 -4.77
CA ARG A 408 -5.58 -30.34 -4.33
C ARG A 408 -4.55 -29.22 -4.15
N ASP A 409 -3.91 -29.15 -2.99
CA ASP A 409 -2.84 -28.17 -2.76
C ASP A 409 -1.69 -28.41 -3.73
N GLN A 410 -1.45 -27.42 -4.60
CA GLN A 410 -0.36 -27.40 -5.58
C GLN A 410 0.71 -26.36 -5.19
N ARG A 411 0.73 -25.90 -3.93
CA ARG A 411 1.75 -24.98 -3.44
C ARG A 411 3.11 -25.67 -3.39
N VAL A 412 4.06 -25.10 -4.11
CA VAL A 412 5.47 -25.47 -4.06
C VAL A 412 6.15 -24.57 -3.05
N TRP A 413 6.97 -25.16 -2.19
CA TRP A 413 7.59 -24.48 -1.06
C TRP A 413 9.11 -24.51 -1.20
N GLY A 414 9.71 -23.35 -0.97
CA GLY A 414 11.11 -23.23 -0.63
C GLY A 414 11.29 -22.92 0.86
N GLU A 415 12.49 -22.47 1.18
CA GLU A 415 12.90 -22.12 2.52
C GLU A 415 13.40 -20.69 2.58
N TYR A 416 13.14 -20.04 3.72
CA TYR A 416 13.68 -18.73 4.07
C TYR A 416 14.35 -18.89 5.42
N CYS A 417 15.66 -18.66 5.46
CA CYS A 417 16.49 -18.99 6.60
C CYS A 417 17.29 -17.78 7.06
N ILE A 418 17.57 -17.78 8.35
CA ILE A 418 18.68 -17.02 8.91
C ILE A 418 19.79 -18.01 9.24
N LEU A 419 20.95 -17.74 8.65
CA LEU A 419 22.15 -18.54 8.74
C LEU A 419 23.14 -17.83 9.66
N LYS A 420 23.93 -18.59 10.40
CA LYS A 420 25.05 -18.10 11.20
C LYS A 420 26.34 -18.57 10.57
N LYS A 421 27.34 -17.69 10.58
CA LYS A 421 28.68 -18.03 10.07
C LYS A 421 29.35 -19.02 11.01
N LYS A 422 29.87 -20.12 10.48
CA LYS A 422 30.65 -21.09 11.23
C LYS A 422 32.00 -20.49 11.60
N MET A 423 32.42 -20.73 12.84
CA MET A 423 33.79 -20.41 13.24
C MET A 423 34.72 -21.41 12.54
N GLN A 424 35.58 -20.92 11.65
CA GLN A 424 36.67 -21.74 11.11
C GLN A 424 37.52 -22.21 12.29
N LYS A 425 37.57 -23.53 12.54
CA LYS A 425 38.55 -24.11 13.44
C LYS A 425 39.92 -23.77 12.87
N LYS A 426 40.65 -22.85 13.52
CA LYS A 426 42.08 -22.74 13.29
C LYS A 426 42.68 -24.08 13.68
N GLU A 427 43.10 -24.88 12.70
CA GLU A 427 44.01 -25.98 12.96
C GLU A 427 45.26 -25.37 13.60
N VAL A 428 45.41 -25.60 14.90
CA VAL A 428 46.66 -25.33 15.59
C VAL A 428 47.62 -26.38 15.05
N VAL A 429 48.39 -25.99 14.03
CA VAL A 429 49.55 -26.76 13.60
C VAL A 429 50.56 -26.65 14.73
N THR A 430 50.56 -27.65 15.62
CA THR A 430 51.57 -27.86 16.66
C THR A 430 52.87 -28.37 16.10
#